data_AF-A0A941DRL8-F1
#
_entry.id   AF-A0A941DRL8-F1
#
_cell.length_a   1.000
_cell.length_b   1.000
_cell.length_c   1.000
_cell.angle_alpha   90.00
_cell.angle_beta   90.00
_cell.angle_gamma   90.00
#
_symmetry.space_group_name_H-M   'P 1'
#
loop_
_entity.id
_entity.type
_entity.pdbx_description
1 polymer ?
#
loop_
_entity_poly.entity_id
_entity_poly.type
_entity_poly.pdbx_seq_one_letter_code
_entity_poly.pdbx_strand_id
1 'polypeptide(L)'
;SASKVEDEAEAWNHAVMLGDTLKKDEMLEHSAETLMHRLFWEQTLRVFEPLHPEFHCSCTREKVGDMLKMLGAAEIESAIAEAGRIDINCDFCGQHYGFDPV
;
A
#
# COMPACT_ATOMS: atom_id res chain seq x y z
N SER A 1 14.91 9.56 35.23
CA SER A 1 16.14 10.29 35.59
C SER A 1 16.79 10.73 34.30
N ALA A 2 17.50 11.88 34.27
CA ALA A 2 18.11 12.41 33.06
C ALA A 2 19.04 11.40 32.35
N SER A 3 19.78 10.56 33.09
CA SER A 3 20.67 9.57 32.45
C SER A 3 19.93 8.46 31.69
N LYS A 4 18.71 8.09 32.10
CA LYS A 4 17.92 7.10 31.34
C LYS A 4 17.57 7.61 29.93
N VAL A 5 17.36 8.91 29.80
CA VAL A 5 17.05 9.55 28.50
C VAL A 5 18.29 9.61 27.62
N GLU A 6 19.47 9.83 28.22
CA GLU A 6 20.75 9.79 27.51
C GLU A 6 21.08 8.38 27.03
N ASP A 7 20.87 7.36 27.86
CA ASP A 7 21.08 5.94 27.51
C ASP A 7 20.14 5.49 26.37
N GLU A 8 18.87 5.92 26.41
CA GLU A 8 17.88 5.64 25.34
C GLU A 8 18.27 6.32 24.01
N ALA A 9 18.80 7.55 24.08
CA ALA A 9 19.26 8.27 22.90
C ALA A 9 20.50 7.62 22.27
N GLU A 10 21.44 7.15 23.08
CA GLU A 10 22.63 6.43 22.59
C GLU A 10 22.24 5.08 21.94
N ALA A 11 21.35 4.32 22.57
CA ALA A 11 20.82 3.07 22.02
C ALA A 11 20.11 3.30 20.66
N TRP A 12 19.33 4.38 20.56
CA TRP A 12 18.70 4.77 19.30
C TRP A 12 19.73 5.14 18.23
N ASN A 13 20.72 5.98 18.57
CA ASN A 13 21.77 6.38 17.63
C ASN A 13 22.55 5.18 17.11
N HIS A 14 22.87 4.22 17.98
CA HIS A 14 23.55 3.00 17.56
C HIS A 14 22.70 2.16 16.60
N ALA A 15 21.41 1.98 16.88
CA ALA A 15 20.50 1.25 16.00
C ALA A 15 20.38 1.90 14.62
N VAL A 16 20.30 3.23 14.55
CA VAL A 16 20.28 4.00 13.30
C VAL A 16 21.60 3.84 12.54
N MET A 17 22.74 3.98 13.21
CA MET A 17 24.06 3.81 12.58
C MET A 17 24.23 2.43 11.93
N LEU A 18 23.73 1.37 12.56
CA LEU A 18 23.71 0.03 11.96
C LEU A 18 22.76 0.00 10.75
N GLY A 19 21.53 0.50 10.90
CA GLY A 19 20.54 0.56 9.83
C GLY A 19 21.00 1.33 8.59
N ASP A 20 21.77 2.41 8.77
CA ASP A 20 22.31 3.24 7.69
C ASP A 20 23.34 2.50 6.81
N THR A 21 23.88 1.37 7.28
CA THR A 21 24.78 0.53 6.48
C THR A 21 24.06 -0.38 5.50
N LEU A 22 22.74 -0.54 5.63
CA LEU A 22 21.91 -1.42 4.81
C LEU A 22 21.82 -0.90 3.37
N LYS A 23 22.19 -1.73 2.40
CA LYS A 23 22.09 -1.38 0.98
C LYS A 23 20.78 -1.83 0.38
N LYS A 24 20.34 -1.11 -0.66
CA LYS A 24 19.12 -1.43 -1.42
C LYS A 24 19.15 -2.84 -2.00
N ASP A 25 20.27 -3.27 -2.55
CA ASP A 25 20.39 -4.60 -3.17
C ASP A 25 20.24 -5.70 -2.12
N GLU A 26 20.82 -5.51 -0.92
CA GLU A 26 20.67 -6.44 0.20
C GLU A 26 19.20 -6.56 0.65
N MET A 27 18.44 -5.45 0.63
CA MET A 27 17.00 -5.46 0.94
C MET A 27 16.17 -6.28 -0.05
N LEU A 28 16.59 -6.33 -1.31
CA LEU A 28 15.89 -7.05 -2.37
C LEU A 28 16.32 -8.51 -2.49
N GLU A 29 17.56 -8.82 -2.10
CA GLU A 29 18.17 -10.14 -2.26
C GLU A 29 18.03 -11.05 -1.03
N HIS A 30 17.67 -10.49 0.13
CA HIS A 30 17.66 -11.24 1.39
C HIS A 30 16.33 -11.09 2.15
N SER A 31 16.02 -12.11 2.97
CA SER A 31 14.88 -12.06 3.87
C SER A 31 15.09 -11.05 4.99
N ALA A 32 13.99 -10.49 5.51
CA ALA A 32 14.03 -9.59 6.68
C ALA A 32 14.76 -10.23 7.88
N GLU A 33 14.55 -11.52 8.14
CA GLU A 33 15.25 -12.26 9.20
C GLU A 33 16.76 -12.29 8.99
N THR A 34 17.23 -12.53 7.77
CA THR A 34 18.66 -12.54 7.44
C THR A 34 19.28 -11.17 7.66
N LEU A 35 18.60 -10.10 7.21
CA LEU A 35 19.07 -8.73 7.37
C LEU A 35 19.10 -8.30 8.83
N MET A 36 18.06 -8.63 9.60
CA MET A 36 18.01 -8.38 11.03
C MET A 36 19.15 -9.05 11.77
N HIS A 37 19.43 -10.32 11.47
CA HIS A 37 20.58 -11.02 12.04
C HIS A 37 21.90 -10.34 11.65
N ARG A 38 22.13 -9.99 10.38
CA ARG A 38 23.38 -9.36 9.95
C ARG A 38 23.61 -7.99 10.59
N LEU A 39 22.58 -7.16 10.67
CA LEU A 39 22.68 -5.80 11.21
C LEU A 39 22.78 -5.79 12.73
N PHE A 40 22.07 -6.69 13.42
CA PHE A 40 21.88 -6.62 14.87
C PHE A 40 22.29 -7.90 15.61
N TRP A 41 23.26 -8.66 15.10
CA TRP A 41 23.68 -9.95 15.67
C TRP A 41 24.13 -9.89 17.14
N GLU A 42 24.66 -8.76 17.60
CA GLU A 42 25.06 -8.54 19.01
C GLU A 42 23.88 -8.16 19.92
N GLN A 43 22.70 -7.91 19.35
CA GLN A 43 21.54 -7.38 20.07
C GLN A 43 20.53 -8.48 20.41
N THR A 44 19.82 -8.31 21.53
CA THR A 44 18.69 -9.19 21.86
C THR A 44 17.46 -8.72 21.08
N LEU A 45 17.07 -9.48 20.05
CA LEU A 45 15.91 -9.17 19.22
C LEU A 45 14.66 -9.92 19.68
N ARG A 46 13.53 -9.21 19.69
CA ARG A 46 12.19 -9.81 19.79
C ARG A 46 11.46 -9.56 18.49
N VAL A 47 11.11 -10.63 17.79
CA VAL A 47 10.41 -10.59 16.50
C VAL A 47 8.92 -10.87 16.71
N PHE A 48 8.07 -10.15 15.97
CA PHE A 48 6.62 -10.34 15.97
C PHE A 48 6.16 -10.96 14.64
N GLU A 49 4.91 -11.41 14.60
CA GLU A 49 4.32 -11.96 13.38
C GLU A 49 4.38 -10.94 12.22
N PRO A 50 4.92 -11.29 11.05
CA PRO A 50 5.00 -10.39 9.93
C PRO A 50 3.62 -10.03 9.38
N LEU A 51 3.45 -8.76 9.06
CA LEU A 51 2.33 -8.29 8.25
C LEU A 51 2.70 -8.36 6.78
N HIS A 52 1.80 -8.89 5.96
CA HIS A 52 2.00 -9.03 4.53
C HIS A 52 1.18 -7.95 3.82
N PRO A 53 1.79 -6.83 3.39
CA PRO A 53 1.07 -5.82 2.63
C PRO A 53 0.64 -6.41 1.28
N GLU A 54 -0.62 -6.18 0.95
CA GLU A 54 -1.19 -6.55 -0.33
C GLU A 54 -1.72 -5.32 -1.06
N PHE A 55 -1.74 -5.40 -2.39
CA PHE A 55 -2.43 -4.39 -3.17
C PHE A 55 -3.94 -4.51 -2.93
N HIS A 56 -4.57 -3.40 -2.52
CA HIS A 56 -6.01 -3.34 -2.29
C HIS A 56 -6.61 -2.08 -2.93
N CYS A 57 -7.68 -2.25 -3.70
CA CYS A 57 -8.50 -1.15 -4.21
C CYS A 57 -9.94 -1.33 -3.73
N SER A 58 -10.53 -0.23 -3.25
CA SER A 58 -11.89 -0.25 -2.69
C SER A 58 -13.01 -0.04 -3.72
N CYS A 59 -12.68 -0.01 -5.02
CA CYS A 59 -13.67 0.16 -6.07
C CYS A 59 -14.59 -1.07 -6.16
N THR A 60 -15.87 -0.82 -6.39
CA THR A 60 -16.88 -1.87 -6.58
C THR A 60 -17.82 -1.45 -7.69
N ARG A 61 -18.50 -2.42 -8.32
CA ARG A 61 -19.52 -2.12 -9.32
C ARG A 61 -20.60 -1.18 -8.79
N GLU A 62 -20.98 -1.33 -7.51
CA GLU A 62 -21.94 -0.47 -6.82
C GLU A 62 -21.45 0.97 -6.73
N LYS A 63 -20.24 1.20 -6.20
CA LYS A 63 -19.66 2.56 -6.09
C LYS A 63 -19.52 3.23 -7.45
N VAL A 64 -19.13 2.48 -8.47
CA VAL A 64 -19.02 2.99 -9.84
C VAL A 64 -20.41 3.31 -10.42
N GLY A 65 -21.41 2.47 -10.16
CA GLY A 65 -22.79 2.74 -10.53
C GLY A 65 -23.37 3.98 -9.84
N ASP A 66 -23.07 4.18 -8.56
CA ASP A 66 -23.51 5.36 -7.82
C ASP A 66 -22.85 6.64 -8.34
N MET A 67 -21.58 6.57 -8.72
CA MET A 67 -20.90 7.65 -9.43
C MET A 67 -21.62 7.99 -10.75
N LEU A 68 -22.00 6.99 -11.55
CA LEU A 68 -22.76 7.21 -12.79
C LEU A 68 -24.11 7.88 -12.52
N LYS A 69 -24.82 7.49 -11.46
CA LYS A 69 -26.09 8.14 -11.08
C LYS A 69 -25.90 9.62 -10.75
N MET A 70 -24.76 10.01 -10.19
CA MET A 70 -24.46 11.41 -9.87
C MET A 70 -24.23 12.30 -11.10
N LEU A 71 -23.87 11.73 -12.26
CA LEU A 71 -23.73 12.47 -13.52
C LEU A 71 -25.08 12.95 -14.08
N GLY A 72 -26.16 12.24 -13.73
CA GLY A 72 -27.53 12.55 -14.17
C GLY A 72 -27.97 11.77 -15.41
N ALA A 73 -29.28 11.53 -15.50
CA ALA A 73 -29.86 10.63 -16.51
C ALA A 73 -29.56 11.07 -17.94
N ALA A 74 -29.63 12.37 -18.25
CA ALA A 74 -29.42 12.87 -19.61
C ALA A 74 -28.02 12.57 -20.15
N GLU A 75 -26.98 12.70 -19.32
CA GLU A 75 -25.60 12.40 -19.72
C GLU A 75 -25.42 10.90 -19.98
N ILE A 76 -25.98 10.07 -19.09
CA ILE A 76 -25.94 8.61 -19.19
C ILE A 76 -26.69 8.12 -20.44
N GLU A 77 -27.88 8.64 -20.69
CA GLU A 77 -28.68 8.29 -21.87
C GLU A 77 -27.98 8.70 -23.17
N SER A 78 -27.36 9.89 -23.20
CA SER A 78 -26.58 10.35 -24.35
C SER A 78 -25.38 9.44 -24.61
N ALA A 79 -24.63 9.08 -23.57
CA ALA A 79 -23.48 8.18 -23.69
C ALA A 79 -23.89 6.78 -24.19
N ILE A 80 -25.02 6.24 -23.71
CA ILE A 80 -25.56 4.96 -24.17
C ILE A 80 -26.05 5.06 -25.62
N ALA A 81 -26.69 6.16 -26.02
CA ALA A 81 -27.16 6.33 -27.39
C ALA A 81 -26.02 6.34 -28.41
N GLU A 82 -24.83 6.84 -28.04
CA GLU A 82 -23.65 6.87 -28.90
C GLU A 82 -22.89 5.54 -28.93
N ALA A 83 -22.67 4.92 -27.77
CA ALA A 83 -21.77 3.76 -27.64
C ALA A 83 -22.47 2.41 -27.37
N GLY A 84 -23.78 2.41 -27.15
CA GLY A 84 -24.59 1.22 -26.83
C GLY A 84 -24.41 0.67 -25.41
N ARG A 85 -23.37 1.10 -24.69
CA ARG A 85 -23.05 0.72 -23.30
C ARG A 85 -22.11 1.75 -22.68
N ILE A 86 -21.95 1.69 -21.36
CA ILE A 86 -20.97 2.51 -20.62
C ILE A 86 -19.87 1.63 -20.06
N ASP A 87 -18.63 1.95 -20.37
CA ASP A 87 -17.43 1.27 -19.88
C ASP A 87 -16.61 2.23 -19.00
N ILE A 88 -16.34 1.84 -17.76
CA ILE A 88 -15.52 2.61 -16.81
C ILE A 88 -14.31 1.80 -16.39
N ASN A 89 -13.13 2.40 -16.49
CA ASN A 89 -11.91 1.89 -15.89
C ASN A 89 -11.64 2.62 -14.58
N CYS A 90 -11.32 1.87 -13.53
CA CYS A 90 -10.84 2.48 -12.29
C CYS A 90 -9.38 2.95 -12.49
N ASP A 91 -9.13 4.25 -12.35
CA ASP A 91 -7.77 4.82 -12.52
C ASP A 91 -6.75 4.33 -11.48
N PHE A 92 -7.20 3.71 -10.38
CA PHE A 92 -6.32 3.19 -9.34
C PHE A 92 -5.88 1.75 -9.59
N CYS A 93 -6.79 0.86 -9.98
CA CYS A 93 -6.51 -0.56 -10.12
C CYS A 93 -6.69 -1.11 -11.53
N GLY A 94 -7.16 -0.29 -12.48
CA GLY A 94 -7.42 -0.68 -13.86
C GLY A 94 -8.61 -1.63 -14.04
N GLN A 95 -9.37 -1.92 -12.98
CA GLN A 95 -10.56 -2.78 -13.09
C GLN A 95 -11.60 -2.14 -14.00
N HIS A 96 -12.17 -2.94 -14.90
CA HIS A 96 -13.14 -2.51 -15.89
C HIS A 96 -14.57 -2.86 -15.44
N TYR A 97 -15.45 -1.87 -15.50
CA TYR A 97 -16.87 -1.98 -15.13
C TYR A 97 -17.74 -1.57 -16.33
N GLY A 98 -18.44 -2.54 -16.92
CA GLY A 98 -19.40 -2.31 -18.01
C GLY A 98 -20.84 -2.24 -17.51
N PHE A 99 -21.63 -1.29 -18.02
CA PHE A 99 -23.05 -1.10 -17.73
C PHE A 99 -23.85 -1.07 -19.03
N ASP A 100 -24.95 -1.82 -19.08
CA ASP A 100 -25.88 -1.89 -20.20
C ASP A 100 -27.21 -1.17 -19.87
N PRO A 101 -27.96 -0.76 -20.91
CA PRO A 101 -29.36 -0.37 -20.72
C PRO A 101 -30.19 -1.60 -20.37
N VAL A 102 -30.90 -1.54 -19.24
CA VAL A 102 -31.87 -2.56 -18.80
C VAL A 102 -33.28 -2.15 -19.19
#